data_AF-A0A2J8K5D6-F1
#
_entry.id   AF-A0A2J8K5D6-F1
#
_cell.length_a   1.000
_cell.length_b   1.000
_cell.length_c   1.000
_cell.angle_alpha   90.00
_cell.angle_beta   90.00
_cell.angle_gamma   90.00
#
_symmetry.space_group_name_H-M   'P 1'
#
loop_
_entity.id
_entity.type
_entity.pdbx_description
1 polymer ?
#
loop_
_entity_poly.entity_id
_entity_poly.type
_entity_poly.pdbx_seq_one_letter_code
_entity_poly.pdbx_strand_id
1 'polypeptide(L)'
;MAQLFLPLLAALVLAQAPAALADVLEGDSSGIYRCEVQHGIDDSSDAVEVKVKGVVFLYREGSARYAFSFSGAQEACARIGAHIATPEQLYAAYLGGYEQCDAGWLSDQTVRYPIQTPREACYGDMDGFPGVRNYGVVDPDDLYDVYCYAEDLNGELFLGDPPEKLTLEEAQAYCQERGAEIATTGQLYAAWDGGLDHCSPGWLADGSVRYPIVTPSQRCGGGLPGVKTLF
;
A
#
# COMPACT_ATOMS: atom_id res chain seq x y z
N MET A 1 -21.54 -23.69 -54.76
CA MET A 1 -20.87 -24.83 -54.10
C MET A 1 -19.68 -24.24 -53.35
N ALA A 2 -19.86 -23.60 -52.19
CA ALA A 2 -20.21 -24.15 -50.88
C ALA A 2 -19.23 -25.22 -50.39
N GLN A 3 -18.42 -24.81 -49.38
CA GLN A 3 -17.93 -25.62 -48.24
C GLN A 3 -16.86 -26.70 -48.54
N LEU A 4 -15.86 -27.00 -47.70
CA LEU A 4 -15.44 -26.68 -46.31
C LEU A 4 -13.99 -27.20 -46.19
N PHE A 5 -13.12 -26.62 -45.36
CA PHE A 5 -12.40 -27.34 -44.29
C PHE A 5 -11.61 -26.33 -43.43
N LEU A 6 -11.90 -26.43 -42.13
CA LEU A 6 -11.58 -25.59 -40.99
C LEU A 6 -10.11 -25.13 -40.91
N PRO A 7 -9.81 -23.88 -40.49
CA PRO A 7 -8.54 -23.59 -39.84
C PRO A 7 -8.55 -24.27 -38.46
N LEU A 8 -7.47 -24.99 -38.17
CA LEU A 8 -7.21 -25.60 -36.89
C LEU A 8 -7.46 -24.59 -35.76
N LEU A 9 -8.28 -25.00 -34.80
CA LEU A 9 -8.31 -24.44 -33.46
C LEU A 9 -6.88 -24.47 -32.89
N ALA A 10 -6.17 -23.34 -32.95
CA ALA A 10 -5.17 -23.03 -31.94
C ALA A 10 -5.98 -22.63 -30.71
N ALA A 11 -6.35 -23.63 -29.92
CA ALA A 11 -6.93 -23.44 -28.61
C ALA A 11 -6.04 -22.45 -27.84
N LEU A 12 -6.58 -21.28 -27.50
CA LEU A 12 -6.17 -20.56 -26.31
C LEU A 12 -6.44 -21.49 -25.14
N VAL A 13 -5.51 -22.40 -24.87
CA VAL A 13 -5.39 -22.97 -23.54
C VAL A 13 -4.75 -21.85 -22.73
N LEU A 14 -5.60 -20.97 -22.18
CA LEU A 14 -5.31 -20.30 -20.92
C LEU A 14 -5.08 -21.45 -19.93
N ALA A 15 -3.85 -21.97 -19.89
CA ALA A 15 -3.43 -22.81 -18.80
C ALA A 15 -3.58 -21.93 -17.56
N GLN A 16 -4.59 -22.22 -16.76
CA GLN A 16 -4.69 -21.73 -15.40
C GLN A 16 -3.31 -21.96 -14.79
N ALA A 17 -2.63 -20.86 -14.44
CA ALA A 17 -1.38 -20.94 -13.71
C ALA A 17 -1.65 -21.83 -12.49
N PRO A 18 -0.83 -22.87 -12.24
CA PRO A 18 -1.00 -23.66 -11.03
C PRO A 18 -0.85 -22.72 -9.84
N ALA A 19 -1.74 -22.87 -8.85
CA ALA A 19 -1.74 -22.07 -7.62
C ALA A 19 -0.37 -22.01 -6.91
N ALA A 20 0.53 -22.95 -7.21
CA ALA A 20 1.89 -22.99 -6.73
C ALA A 20 2.83 -21.88 -7.25
N LEU A 21 2.48 -21.14 -8.32
CA LEU A 21 3.29 -20.00 -8.78
C LEU A 21 2.97 -18.70 -8.03
N ALA A 22 1.81 -18.65 -7.37
CA ALA A 22 1.42 -17.50 -6.54
C ALA A 22 2.25 -17.41 -5.24
N ASP A 23 2.75 -18.55 -4.75
CA ASP A 23 3.53 -18.65 -3.49
C ASP A 23 5.03 -18.34 -3.64
N VAL A 24 5.53 -18.00 -4.85
CA VAL A 24 6.98 -17.80 -5.13
C VAL A 24 7.36 -16.32 -5.29
N LEU A 25 6.41 -15.40 -5.11
CA LEU A 25 6.66 -13.97 -5.19
C LEU A 25 7.04 -13.40 -3.81
N GLU A 26 8.29 -13.61 -3.40
CA GLU A 26 8.89 -12.98 -2.20
C GLU A 26 9.56 -11.63 -2.55
N GLY A 27 9.27 -10.58 -1.76
CA GLY A 27 9.79 -9.22 -1.99
C GLY A 27 9.07 -8.49 -3.13
N ASP A 28 9.34 -7.18 -3.31
CA ASP A 28 8.70 -6.32 -4.33
C ASP A 28 8.72 -6.98 -5.72
N SER A 29 7.67 -7.77 -5.99
CA SER A 29 7.53 -8.51 -7.24
C SER A 29 6.89 -7.62 -8.30
N SER A 30 6.95 -6.30 -8.06
CA SER A 30 6.63 -5.29 -9.05
C SER A 30 7.87 -5.10 -9.91
N GLY A 31 7.81 -5.55 -11.16
CA GLY A 31 8.95 -5.53 -12.03
C GLY A 31 8.66 -6.08 -13.40
N ILE A 32 9.62 -5.93 -14.30
CA ILE A 32 9.54 -6.50 -15.64
C ILE A 32 10.11 -7.92 -15.58
N TYR A 33 9.22 -8.91 -15.61
CA TYR A 33 9.57 -10.31 -15.67
C TYR A 33 9.78 -10.71 -17.12
N ARG A 34 11.00 -11.13 -17.44
CA ARG A 34 11.37 -11.56 -18.78
C ARG A 34 11.38 -13.08 -18.82
N CYS A 35 10.53 -13.66 -19.65
CA CYS A 35 10.57 -15.08 -19.96
C CYS A 35 11.36 -15.27 -21.27
N GLU A 36 12.40 -16.10 -21.22
CA GLU A 36 13.22 -16.44 -22.39
C GLU A 36 12.97 -17.91 -22.75
N VAL A 37 12.66 -18.18 -24.01
CA VAL A 37 12.41 -19.52 -24.55
C VAL A 37 13.40 -19.78 -25.66
N GLN A 38 14.20 -20.84 -25.50
CA GLN A 38 15.13 -21.31 -26.52
C GLN A 38 14.53 -22.46 -27.32
N HIS A 39 14.44 -22.30 -28.64
CA HIS A 39 14.10 -23.39 -29.55
C HIS A 39 15.18 -23.56 -30.62
N GLY A 40 16.16 -24.42 -30.34
CA GLY A 40 17.29 -24.65 -31.24
C GLY A 40 18.28 -23.49 -31.21
N ILE A 41 18.37 -22.73 -32.31
CA ILE A 41 19.22 -21.53 -32.46
C ILE A 41 18.37 -20.24 -32.40
N ASP A 42 17.05 -20.38 -32.29
CA ASP A 42 16.12 -19.25 -32.21
C ASP A 42 15.83 -18.92 -30.74
N ASP A 43 16.02 -17.65 -30.40
CA ASP A 43 15.79 -17.10 -29.07
C ASP A 43 14.55 -16.19 -29.14
N SER A 44 13.50 -16.54 -28.39
CA SER A 44 12.32 -15.70 -28.22
C SER A 44 12.23 -15.24 -26.77
N SER A 45 11.91 -13.97 -26.57
CA SER A 45 11.73 -13.41 -25.24
C SER A 45 10.47 -12.57 -25.21
N ASP A 46 9.70 -12.72 -24.14
CA ASP A 46 8.61 -11.80 -23.82
C ASP A 46 8.83 -11.21 -22.42
N ALA A 47 8.27 -10.02 -22.20
CA ALA A 47 8.44 -9.29 -20.97
C ALA A 47 7.07 -8.83 -20.44
N VAL A 48 6.75 -9.22 -19.22
CA VAL A 48 5.51 -8.85 -18.53
C VAL A 48 5.86 -7.93 -17.38
N GLU A 49 5.26 -6.74 -17.37
CA GLU A 49 5.26 -5.90 -16.18
C GLU A 49 4.25 -6.48 -15.18
N VAL A 50 4.76 -7.02 -14.08
CA VAL A 50 3.96 -7.43 -12.94
C VAL A 50 4.01 -6.27 -11.95
N LYS A 51 2.87 -5.84 -11.41
CA LYS A 51 2.81 -4.93 -10.27
C LYS A 51 2.17 -5.71 -9.13
N VAL A 52 2.90 -5.92 -8.02
CA VAL A 52 2.28 -6.42 -6.80
C VAL A 52 1.38 -5.32 -6.29
N LYS A 53 0.12 -5.67 -6.10
CA LYS A 53 -0.94 -4.72 -5.75
C LYS A 53 -0.78 -4.27 -4.30
N GLY A 54 -1.21 -3.05 -4.02
CA GLY A 54 -1.33 -2.52 -2.67
C GLY A 54 -0.06 -1.92 -2.04
N VAL A 55 -0.25 -1.31 -0.89
CA VAL A 55 0.73 -0.43 -0.24
C VAL A 55 0.72 -0.60 1.28
N VAL A 56 1.92 -0.65 1.87
CA VAL A 56 2.10 -0.64 3.34
C VAL A 56 2.33 0.79 3.82
N PHE A 57 1.65 1.16 4.90
CA PHE A 57 1.83 2.46 5.55
C PHE A 57 1.66 2.35 7.07
N LEU A 58 2.42 3.16 7.81
CA LEU A 58 2.20 3.34 9.24
C LEU A 58 0.93 4.16 9.48
N TYR A 59 0.03 3.67 10.33
CA TYR A 59 -1.19 4.34 10.74
C TYR A 59 -1.17 4.75 12.21
N ARG A 60 -1.73 5.94 12.46
CA ARG A 60 -2.01 6.52 13.78
C ARG A 60 -3.41 7.12 13.76
N GLU A 61 -4.13 7.00 14.88
CA GLU A 61 -5.37 7.74 15.11
C GLU A 61 -5.02 9.10 15.73
N GLY A 62 -5.22 10.16 14.96
CA GLY A 62 -4.80 11.52 15.35
C GLY A 62 -3.29 11.67 15.52
N SER A 63 -2.87 12.41 16.55
CA SER A 63 -1.47 12.74 16.82
C SER A 63 -0.80 11.88 17.91
N ALA A 64 -1.55 10.95 18.52
CA ALA A 64 -1.04 10.09 19.56
C ALA A 64 -0.08 9.04 18.95
N ARG A 65 1.10 8.91 19.56
CA ARG A 65 2.05 7.83 19.25
C ARG A 65 1.83 6.68 20.20
N TYR A 66 1.97 5.46 19.70
CA TYR A 66 1.90 4.23 20.50
C TYR A 66 0.59 4.14 21.27
N ALA A 67 -0.50 4.05 20.51
CA ALA A 67 -1.86 4.16 21.03
C ALA A 67 -2.69 2.88 20.89
N PHE A 68 -2.18 1.85 20.21
CA PHE A 68 -2.92 0.62 19.94
C PHE A 68 -2.33 -0.58 20.67
N SER A 69 -3.18 -1.33 21.37
CA SER A 69 -2.95 -2.75 21.67
C SER A 69 -3.00 -3.56 20.38
N PHE A 70 -2.58 -4.83 20.41
CA PHE A 70 -2.59 -5.67 19.22
C PHE A 70 -4.00 -5.82 18.61
N SER A 71 -5.03 -6.04 19.44
CA SER A 71 -6.41 -6.11 18.97
C SER A 71 -6.90 -4.75 18.45
N GLY A 72 -6.58 -3.66 19.15
CA GLY A 72 -6.90 -2.30 18.70
C GLY A 72 -6.25 -1.94 17.37
N ALA A 73 -5.04 -2.45 17.11
CA ALA A 73 -4.30 -2.26 15.87
C ALA A 73 -5.01 -2.94 14.68
N GLN A 74 -5.49 -4.17 14.87
CA GLN A 74 -6.27 -4.90 13.87
C GLN A 74 -7.57 -4.16 13.52
N GLU A 75 -8.30 -3.71 14.55
CA GLU A 75 -9.53 -2.94 14.38
C GLU A 75 -9.28 -1.58 13.71
N ALA A 76 -8.18 -0.91 14.05
CA ALA A 76 -7.80 0.37 13.45
C ALA A 76 -7.57 0.25 11.94
N CYS A 77 -6.80 -0.75 11.47
CA CYS A 77 -6.62 -0.98 10.04
C CYS A 77 -7.96 -1.31 9.34
N ALA A 78 -8.79 -2.16 9.95
CA ALA A 78 -10.08 -2.54 9.37
C ALA A 78 -11.02 -1.33 9.20
N ARG A 79 -11.09 -0.43 10.20
CA ARG A 79 -11.93 0.78 10.15
C ARG A 79 -11.57 1.73 9.01
N ILE A 80 -10.30 1.77 8.60
CA ILE A 80 -9.84 2.61 7.50
C ILE A 80 -9.86 1.91 6.14
N GLY A 81 -10.48 0.74 6.03
CA GLY A 81 -10.53 -0.03 4.78
C GLY A 81 -9.18 -0.63 4.39
N ALA A 82 -8.42 -1.10 5.37
CA ALA A 82 -7.14 -1.77 5.20
C ALA A 82 -7.08 -3.03 6.10
N HIS A 83 -5.99 -3.78 6.00
CA HIS A 83 -5.69 -4.91 6.89
C HIS A 83 -4.39 -4.66 7.62
N ILE A 84 -4.18 -5.28 8.79
CA ILE A 84 -2.86 -5.23 9.44
C ILE A 84 -1.84 -5.91 8.51
N ALA A 85 -0.71 -5.24 8.27
CA ALA A 85 0.29 -5.72 7.33
C ALA A 85 0.96 -7.00 7.86
N THR A 86 1.29 -7.91 6.95
CA THR A 86 2.12 -9.07 7.29
C THR A 86 3.60 -8.69 7.34
N PRO A 87 4.44 -9.49 8.03
CA PRO A 87 5.89 -9.34 7.98
C PRO A 87 6.46 -9.29 6.57
N GLU A 88 5.94 -10.13 5.68
CA GLU A 88 6.38 -10.23 4.29
C GLU A 88 6.01 -8.97 3.50
N GLN A 89 4.82 -8.41 3.74
CA GLN A 89 4.40 -7.14 3.13
C GLN A 89 5.27 -5.97 3.59
N LEU A 90 5.58 -5.88 4.90
CA LEU A 90 6.48 -4.85 5.40
C LEU A 90 7.89 -5.00 4.82
N TYR A 91 8.38 -6.25 4.70
CA TYR A 91 9.69 -6.53 4.13
C TYR A 91 9.74 -6.18 2.64
N ALA A 92 8.70 -6.51 1.87
CA ALA A 92 8.58 -6.09 0.47
C ALA A 92 8.57 -4.56 0.32
N ALA A 93 7.80 -3.85 1.17
CA ALA A 93 7.80 -2.39 1.17
C ALA A 93 9.19 -1.83 1.49
N TYR A 94 9.90 -2.40 2.46
CA TYR A 94 11.29 -2.05 2.75
C TYR A 94 12.19 -2.22 1.52
N LEU A 95 12.13 -3.36 0.82
CA LEU A 95 12.90 -3.58 -0.41
C LEU A 95 12.59 -2.52 -1.50
N GLY A 96 11.34 -2.06 -1.55
CA GLY A 96 10.88 -0.98 -2.43
C GLY A 96 11.29 0.44 -2.00
N GLY A 97 12.09 0.60 -0.93
CA GLY A 97 12.54 1.92 -0.46
C GLY A 97 11.83 2.46 0.78
N TYR A 98 10.80 1.76 1.29
CA TYR A 98 10.04 2.24 2.43
C TYR A 98 10.89 2.28 3.70
N GLU A 99 10.80 3.39 4.42
CA GLU A 99 11.52 3.62 5.65
C GLU A 99 10.61 4.33 6.65
N GLN A 100 10.62 3.87 7.89
CA GLN A 100 9.92 4.49 9.00
C GLN A 100 10.62 4.15 10.32
N CYS A 101 10.90 5.17 11.14
CA CYS A 101 11.56 5.03 12.45
C CYS A 101 10.55 5.02 13.60
N ASP A 102 9.47 4.28 13.44
CA ASP A 102 8.38 4.17 14.40
C ASP A 102 7.94 2.71 14.46
N ALA A 103 8.01 2.12 15.65
CA ALA A 103 7.67 0.72 15.86
C ALA A 103 6.15 0.50 15.76
N GLY A 104 5.75 -0.49 14.97
CA GLY A 104 4.34 -0.80 14.74
C GLY A 104 4.03 -2.30 14.72
N TRP A 105 2.80 -2.63 15.09
CA TRP A 105 2.24 -3.98 15.04
C TRP A 105 2.17 -4.54 13.62
N LEU A 106 2.38 -5.85 13.51
CA LEU A 106 2.17 -6.68 12.32
C LEU A 106 1.26 -7.87 12.62
N SER A 107 0.75 -8.53 11.57
CA SER A 107 -0.26 -9.60 11.66
C SER A 107 0.17 -10.82 12.50
N ASP A 108 1.49 -11.04 12.68
CA ASP A 108 2.07 -12.13 13.47
C ASP A 108 2.30 -11.76 14.95
N GLN A 109 1.71 -10.65 15.41
CA GLN A 109 1.90 -10.08 16.75
C GLN A 109 3.35 -9.63 17.04
N THR A 110 4.18 -9.51 16.00
CA THR A 110 5.49 -8.88 16.18
C THR A 110 5.38 -7.37 16.03
N VAL A 111 6.34 -6.67 16.64
CA VAL A 111 6.52 -5.24 16.47
C VAL A 111 7.82 -4.99 15.72
N ARG A 112 7.72 -4.27 14.60
CA ARG A 112 8.86 -4.06 13.68
C ARG A 112 8.89 -2.64 13.15
N TYR A 113 9.99 -2.24 12.51
CA TYR A 113 10.06 -1.02 11.70
C TYR A 113 11.24 -1.06 10.70
N PRO A 114 11.07 -0.60 9.44
CA PRO A 114 12.10 -0.65 8.41
C PRO A 114 12.98 0.62 8.39
N ILE A 115 14.31 0.48 8.33
CA ILE A 115 15.23 1.61 8.04
C ILE A 115 16.19 1.27 6.92
N GLN A 116 16.18 2.13 5.90
CA GLN A 116 17.09 2.07 4.75
C GLN A 116 18.41 2.77 5.04
N THR A 117 18.36 3.95 5.64
CA THR A 117 19.54 4.75 6.01
C THR A 117 19.72 4.78 7.53
N PRO A 118 20.65 3.97 8.08
CA PRO A 118 20.90 3.91 9.52
C PRO A 118 21.23 5.29 10.09
N ARG A 119 20.61 5.63 11.22
CA ARG A 119 20.79 6.90 11.91
C ARG A 119 20.55 6.75 13.40
N GLU A 120 21.10 7.70 14.17
CA GLU A 120 20.87 7.79 15.60
C GLU A 120 19.37 7.77 15.94
N ALA A 121 19.03 7.18 17.09
CA ALA A 121 17.67 6.91 17.57
C ALA A 121 16.83 5.89 16.76
N CYS A 122 17.35 5.36 15.64
CA CYS A 122 16.63 4.40 14.78
C CYS A 122 17.34 3.04 14.63
N TYR A 123 18.35 2.77 15.46
CA TYR A 123 19.18 1.58 15.32
C TYR A 123 18.46 0.28 15.70
N GLY A 124 17.72 0.28 16.82
CA GLY A 124 17.06 -0.92 17.31
C GLY A 124 18.04 -2.08 17.51
N ASP A 125 17.69 -3.25 17.02
CA ASP A 125 18.49 -4.48 17.02
C ASP A 125 19.55 -4.53 15.90
N MET A 126 19.59 -3.55 15.00
CA MET A 126 20.49 -3.48 13.84
C MET A 126 21.34 -2.20 13.86
N ASP A 127 22.22 -2.08 14.86
CA ASP A 127 23.05 -0.90 15.07
C ASP A 127 24.02 -0.65 13.90
N GLY A 128 23.87 0.51 13.25
CA GLY A 128 24.65 0.90 12.08
C GLY A 128 24.30 0.19 10.76
N PHE A 129 23.29 -0.70 10.73
CA PHE A 129 22.94 -1.49 9.53
C PHE A 129 21.51 -1.23 9.03
N PRO A 130 21.29 -1.23 7.69
CA PRO A 130 19.95 -1.23 7.11
C PRO A 130 19.19 -2.53 7.43
N GLY A 131 17.86 -2.47 7.45
CA GLY A 131 17.02 -3.66 7.63
C GLY A 131 15.66 -3.38 8.29
N VAL A 132 14.94 -4.45 8.58
CA VAL A 132 13.70 -4.39 9.35
C VAL A 132 14.02 -4.77 10.79
N ARG A 133 13.89 -3.79 11.69
CA ARG A 133 14.12 -3.99 13.13
C ARG A 133 13.02 -4.86 13.68
N ASN A 134 13.34 -5.70 14.64
CA ASN A 134 12.39 -6.67 15.17
C ASN A 134 12.45 -6.74 16.70
N TYR A 135 11.36 -6.37 17.35
CA TYR A 135 11.21 -6.50 18.81
C TYR A 135 10.68 -7.89 19.21
N GLY A 136 10.36 -8.73 18.23
CA GLY A 136 9.77 -10.05 18.45
C GLY A 136 8.28 -9.95 18.78
N VAL A 137 7.74 -11.06 19.27
CA VAL A 137 6.38 -11.12 19.83
C VAL A 137 6.42 -10.50 21.21
N VAL A 138 5.59 -9.47 21.41
CA VAL A 138 5.49 -8.71 22.68
C VAL A 138 4.10 -8.90 23.31
N ASP A 139 3.87 -8.33 24.49
CA ASP A 139 2.59 -8.44 25.18
C ASP A 139 1.47 -7.81 24.33
N PRO A 140 0.36 -8.51 24.02
CA PRO A 140 -0.73 -7.95 23.21
C PRO A 140 -1.34 -6.67 23.77
N ASP A 141 -1.20 -6.41 25.08
CA ASP A 141 -1.72 -5.22 25.74
C ASP A 141 -0.73 -4.04 25.72
N ASP A 142 0.52 -4.25 25.28
CA ASP A 142 1.48 -3.16 25.03
C ASP A 142 0.98 -2.24 23.92
N LEU A 143 1.39 -0.97 23.98
CA LEU A 143 0.93 0.04 23.03
C LEU A 143 2.00 0.37 21.99
N TYR A 144 1.63 0.27 20.73
CA TYR A 144 2.45 0.64 19.57
C TYR A 144 1.60 1.33 18.50
N ASP A 145 2.26 1.79 17.43
CA ASP A 145 1.58 2.17 16.20
C ASP A 145 1.20 0.89 15.43
N VAL A 146 0.66 1.00 14.22
CA VAL A 146 0.34 -0.18 13.39
C VAL A 146 0.76 0.05 11.94
N TYR A 147 1.31 -0.97 11.29
CA TYR A 147 1.43 -0.98 9.85
C TYR A 147 0.16 -1.58 9.24
N CYS A 148 -0.52 -0.80 8.40
CA CYS A 148 -1.64 -1.28 7.63
C CYS A 148 -1.22 -1.51 6.18
N TYR A 149 -1.90 -2.42 5.51
CA TYR A 149 -1.79 -2.73 4.10
C TYR A 149 -3.14 -2.44 3.44
N ALA A 150 -3.15 -1.55 2.45
CA ALA A 150 -4.29 -1.31 1.60
C ALA A 150 -4.08 -2.00 0.26
N GLU A 151 -5.05 -2.82 -0.16
CA GLU A 151 -5.11 -3.36 -1.51
C GLU A 151 -5.43 -2.26 -2.54
N ASP A 152 -5.38 -2.60 -3.82
CA ASP A 152 -5.79 -1.70 -4.89
C ASP A 152 -7.20 -1.15 -4.68
N LEU A 153 -7.40 0.09 -5.15
CA LEU A 153 -8.69 0.75 -5.09
C LEU A 153 -9.72 0.01 -5.94
N ASN A 154 -10.69 -0.64 -5.29
CA ASN A 154 -11.86 -1.22 -5.95
C ASN A 154 -12.91 -0.13 -6.22
N GLY A 155 -12.69 0.67 -7.27
CA GLY A 155 -13.58 1.75 -7.68
C GLY A 155 -12.82 2.96 -8.21
N GLU A 156 -13.50 4.10 -8.26
CA GLU A 156 -12.91 5.38 -8.65
C GLU A 156 -12.94 6.34 -7.46
N LEU A 157 -11.82 7.02 -7.21
CA LEU A 157 -11.74 8.12 -6.26
C LEU A 157 -11.78 9.42 -7.04
N PHE A 158 -12.76 10.29 -6.75
CA PHE A 158 -12.79 11.65 -7.27
C PHE A 158 -12.45 12.65 -6.17
N LEU A 159 -11.79 13.72 -6.57
CA LEU A 159 -11.48 14.84 -5.70
C LEU A 159 -12.67 15.81 -5.71
N GLY A 160 -13.18 16.15 -4.53
CA GLY A 160 -14.18 17.21 -4.40
C GLY A 160 -13.57 18.59 -4.64
N ASP A 161 -14.33 19.48 -5.27
CA ASP A 161 -13.96 20.89 -5.48
C ASP A 161 -15.08 21.81 -4.94
N PRO A 162 -15.29 21.84 -3.61
CA PRO A 162 -16.27 22.73 -3.02
C PRO A 162 -15.78 24.19 -3.05
N PRO A 163 -16.69 25.17 -3.23
CA PRO A 163 -16.32 26.60 -3.29
C PRO A 163 -15.81 27.14 -1.95
N GLU A 164 -16.18 26.51 -0.84
CA GLU A 164 -15.76 26.87 0.52
C GLU A 164 -15.18 25.65 1.25
N LYS A 165 -14.43 25.90 2.33
CA LYS A 165 -13.92 24.82 3.18
C LYS A 165 -15.07 24.19 3.96
N LEU A 166 -15.13 22.86 3.95
CA LEU A 166 -16.19 22.09 4.59
C LEU A 166 -15.75 21.59 5.97
N THR A 167 -16.69 21.41 6.89
CA THR A 167 -16.51 20.51 8.05
C THR A 167 -16.51 19.04 7.60
N LEU A 168 -16.19 18.11 8.51
CA LEU A 168 -16.27 16.68 8.20
C LEU A 168 -17.69 16.26 7.80
N GLU A 169 -18.70 16.72 8.54
CA GLU A 169 -20.10 16.41 8.28
C GLU A 169 -20.55 16.97 6.92
N GLU A 170 -20.13 18.19 6.59
CA GLU A 170 -20.41 18.82 5.30
C GLU A 170 -19.70 18.11 4.14
N ALA A 171 -18.46 17.64 4.34
CA ALA A 171 -17.73 16.86 3.35
C ALA A 171 -18.40 15.50 3.09
N GLN A 172 -18.89 14.84 4.15
CA GLN A 172 -19.67 13.61 4.02
C GLN A 172 -20.96 13.84 3.22
N ALA A 173 -21.71 14.89 3.55
CA ALA A 173 -22.92 15.26 2.80
C ALA A 173 -22.60 15.58 1.33
N TYR A 174 -21.52 16.31 1.07
CA TYR A 174 -21.08 16.67 -0.29
C TYR A 174 -20.85 15.43 -1.17
N CYS A 175 -20.23 14.38 -0.62
CA CYS A 175 -20.04 13.09 -1.30
C CYS A 175 -21.37 12.36 -1.51
N GLN A 176 -22.21 12.29 -0.48
CA GLN A 176 -23.50 11.59 -0.53
C GLN A 176 -24.47 12.18 -1.56
N GLU A 177 -24.54 13.51 -1.66
CA GLU A 177 -25.36 14.21 -2.67
C GLU A 177 -24.97 13.87 -4.11
N ARG A 178 -23.75 13.39 -4.31
CA ARG A 178 -23.20 12.96 -5.61
C ARG A 178 -23.24 11.45 -5.81
N GLY A 179 -23.91 10.72 -4.91
CA GLY A 179 -24.01 9.26 -4.98
C GLY A 179 -22.71 8.54 -4.64
N ALA A 180 -21.87 9.16 -3.79
CA ALA A 180 -20.60 8.61 -3.35
C ALA A 180 -20.46 8.64 -1.83
N GLU A 181 -19.44 7.96 -1.32
CA GLU A 181 -19.07 7.95 0.09
C GLU A 181 -17.74 8.69 0.28
N ILE A 182 -17.53 9.27 1.46
CA ILE A 182 -16.24 9.89 1.79
C ILE A 182 -15.16 8.81 1.81
N ALA A 183 -14.00 9.08 1.21
CA ALA A 183 -12.94 8.10 1.10
C ALA A 183 -12.37 7.72 2.48
N THR A 184 -12.01 6.45 2.66
CA THR A 184 -11.25 5.99 3.82
C THR A 184 -9.75 6.31 3.64
N THR A 185 -9.00 6.26 4.75
CA THR A 185 -7.54 6.40 4.69
C THR A 185 -6.89 5.32 3.83
N GLY A 186 -7.33 4.06 3.92
CA GLY A 186 -6.84 2.97 3.07
C GLY A 186 -7.08 3.24 1.58
N GLN A 187 -8.27 3.71 1.20
CA GLN A 187 -8.59 4.07 -0.18
C GLN A 187 -7.71 5.22 -0.70
N LEU A 188 -7.39 6.21 0.14
CA LEU A 188 -6.47 7.28 -0.25
C LEU A 188 -5.05 6.75 -0.51
N TYR A 189 -4.55 5.86 0.34
CA TYR A 189 -3.24 5.22 0.14
C TYR A 189 -3.22 4.36 -1.13
N ALA A 190 -4.26 3.59 -1.37
CA ALA A 190 -4.40 2.80 -2.60
C ALA A 190 -4.42 3.69 -3.85
N ALA A 191 -5.15 4.81 -3.82
CA ALA A 191 -5.19 5.76 -4.92
C ALA A 191 -3.82 6.45 -5.13
N TRP A 192 -3.12 6.79 -4.05
CA TRP A 192 -1.76 7.33 -4.11
C TRP A 192 -0.78 6.34 -4.75
N ASP A 193 -0.82 5.07 -4.35
CA ASP A 193 -0.04 4.00 -4.98
C ASP A 193 -0.39 3.81 -6.47
N GLY A 194 -1.65 4.06 -6.83
CA GLY A 194 -2.14 4.15 -8.20
C GLY A 194 -1.73 5.41 -8.97
N GLY A 195 -1.00 6.35 -8.35
CA GLY A 195 -0.49 7.56 -8.99
C GLY A 195 -1.29 8.84 -8.73
N LEU A 196 -2.23 8.84 -7.78
CA LEU A 196 -2.97 10.04 -7.41
C LEU A 196 -2.03 11.07 -6.76
N ASP A 197 -1.86 12.22 -7.42
CA ASP A 197 -1.03 13.33 -6.96
C ASP A 197 -1.88 14.59 -6.83
N HIS A 198 -2.14 15.03 -5.60
CA HIS A 198 -2.99 16.19 -5.35
C HIS A 198 -2.52 17.02 -4.16
N CYS A 199 -2.09 18.24 -4.46
CA CYS A 199 -1.61 19.20 -3.47
C CYS A 199 -2.74 19.98 -2.77
N SER A 200 -3.75 19.29 -2.24
CA SER A 200 -4.78 19.91 -1.41
C SER A 200 -5.28 18.96 -0.34
N PRO A 201 -5.30 19.37 0.94
CA PRO A 201 -5.84 18.56 2.02
C PRO A 201 -7.35 18.35 1.90
N GLY A 202 -7.81 17.11 2.13
CA GLY A 202 -9.22 16.75 2.17
C GLY A 202 -9.55 15.87 3.38
N TRP A 203 -10.82 15.90 3.79
CA TRP A 203 -11.36 15.05 4.85
C TRP A 203 -11.45 13.60 4.41
N LEU A 204 -11.20 12.70 5.36
CA LEU A 204 -11.39 11.26 5.21
C LEU A 204 -12.40 10.74 6.23
N ALA A 205 -12.88 9.51 6.00
CA ALA A 205 -13.89 8.86 6.83
C ALA A 205 -13.51 8.75 8.33
N ASP A 206 -12.22 8.65 8.64
CA ASP A 206 -11.70 8.58 10.02
C ASP A 206 -11.55 9.95 10.69
N GLY A 207 -11.98 11.03 10.01
CA GLY A 207 -11.87 12.40 10.49
C GLY A 207 -10.48 12.99 10.39
N SER A 208 -9.51 12.27 9.82
CA SER A 208 -8.20 12.85 9.51
C SER A 208 -8.28 13.70 8.24
N VAL A 209 -7.33 14.62 8.09
CA VAL A 209 -7.15 15.36 6.84
C VAL A 209 -5.79 15.12 6.25
N ARG A 210 -5.82 14.66 5.00
CA ARG A 210 -4.65 14.17 4.30
C ARG A 210 -4.64 14.62 2.85
N TYR A 211 -3.47 14.54 2.23
CA TYR A 211 -3.31 14.74 0.79
C TYR A 211 -2.20 13.85 0.22
N PRO A 212 -2.39 13.26 -0.97
CA PRO A 212 -1.43 12.34 -1.58
C PRO A 212 -0.43 13.09 -2.48
N ILE A 213 0.87 12.78 -2.38
CA ILE A 213 1.91 13.37 -3.22
C ILE A 213 2.77 12.29 -3.85
N VAL A 214 2.76 12.21 -5.18
CA VAL A 214 3.63 11.30 -5.95
C VAL A 214 4.88 12.04 -6.39
N THR A 215 4.74 13.26 -6.94
CA THR A 215 5.85 14.09 -7.39
C THR A 215 6.07 15.24 -6.41
N PRO A 216 6.99 15.10 -5.44
CA PRO A 216 7.19 16.13 -4.42
C PRO A 216 7.74 17.43 -5.01
N SER A 217 7.34 18.56 -4.43
CA SER A 217 7.88 19.88 -4.72
C SER A 217 8.15 20.65 -3.44
N GLN A 218 8.87 21.77 -3.53
CA GLN A 218 9.11 22.62 -2.37
C GLN A 218 7.83 23.21 -1.76
N ARG A 219 6.78 23.39 -2.59
CA ARG A 219 5.48 23.89 -2.12
C ARG A 219 4.54 22.78 -1.65
N CYS A 220 4.82 21.52 -2.03
CA CYS A 220 3.94 20.41 -1.73
C CYS A 220 4.67 19.11 -1.43
N GLY A 221 4.35 18.50 -0.29
CA GLY A 221 4.97 17.25 0.15
C GLY A 221 6.32 17.42 0.85
N GLY A 222 6.81 18.65 1.03
CA GLY A 222 8.02 18.93 1.81
C GLY A 222 9.27 18.24 1.26
N GLY A 223 9.30 17.95 -0.04
CA GLY A 223 10.42 17.27 -0.70
C GLY A 223 10.38 15.74 -0.69
N LEU A 224 9.36 15.10 -0.09
CA LEU A 224 9.21 13.64 -0.09
C LEU A 224 7.83 13.20 -0.58
N PRO A 225 7.71 12.10 -1.35
CA PRO A 225 6.42 11.53 -1.72
C PRO A 225 5.68 10.96 -0.49
N GLY A 226 4.42 10.57 -0.69
CA GLY A 226 3.57 9.94 0.32
C GLY A 226 2.29 10.72 0.62
N VAL A 227 1.38 10.05 1.34
CA VAL A 227 0.20 10.67 1.93
C VAL A 227 0.62 11.50 3.15
N LYS A 228 0.32 12.80 3.13
CA LYS A 228 0.68 13.74 4.20
C LYS A 228 -0.54 13.99 5.08
N THR A 229 -0.38 13.84 6.40
CA THR A 229 -1.43 14.11 7.39
C THR A 229 -1.23 15.48 8.02
N LEU A 230 -2.31 16.25 8.17
CA LEU A 230 -2.29 17.55 8.85
C LEU A 230 -2.84 17.48 10.29
N PHE A 231 -3.87 16.67 10.51
CA PHE A 231 -4.55 16.49 11.79
C PHE A 231 -5.23 15.13 11.86
#